data_AF-A0A3D3UK28-F1
#
_entry.id   AF-A0A3D3UK28-F1
#
_cell.length_a   1.000
_cell.length_b   1.000
_cell.length_c   1.000
_cell.angle_alpha   90.00
_cell.angle_beta   90.00
_cell.angle_gamma   90.00
#
_symmetry.space_group_name_H-M   'P 1'
#
loop_
_entity.id
_entity.type
_entity.pdbx_description
1 polymer ?
#
loop_
_entity_poly.entity_id
_entity_poly.type
_entity_poly.pdbx_seq_one_letter_code
_entity_poly.pdbx_strand_id
1 'polypeptide(L)'
;MLPFWILLVCTSDSTWAPFQSNQVKEICSHMTAKERKRAVGRGAVVGLILAGLFVIIGFIGFAIGKLLLDSFLTGVIIILSLALILMVISFWKLKPMIDQSHKEFLASIQWSKDQGITSDKIVLRR
;
A
#
# COMPACT_ATOMS: atom_id res chain seq x y z
N MET A 1 7.54 0.77 -8.43
CA MET A 1 6.99 -0.29 -7.56
C MET A 1 6.40 0.33 -6.28
N LEU A 2 5.23 0.93 -6.38
CA LEU A 2 4.32 1.46 -5.34
C LEU A 2 2.92 1.40 -5.94
N PRO A 3 1.79 1.25 -5.21
CA PRO A 3 1.55 1.44 -3.78
C PRO A 3 0.76 0.24 -3.16
N PHE A 4 0.91 -0.96 -3.72
CA PHE A 4 0.11 -2.15 -3.37
C PHE A 4 0.40 -2.77 -1.99
N TRP A 5 1.34 -2.22 -1.23
CA TRP A 5 1.82 -2.81 0.03
C TRP A 5 0.77 -2.87 1.15
N ILE A 6 -0.32 -2.10 1.04
CA ILE A 6 -1.38 -2.06 2.07
C ILE A 6 -2.39 -3.21 1.89
N LEU A 7 -2.45 -3.84 0.71
CA LEU A 7 -3.47 -4.84 0.41
C LEU A 7 -3.11 -6.27 0.84
N LEU A 8 -1.83 -6.60 1.02
CA LEU A 8 -1.38 -8.00 0.88
C LEU A 8 -0.51 -8.51 2.03
N VAL A 9 -0.55 -7.83 3.19
CA VAL A 9 0.26 -8.29 4.33
C VAL A 9 -0.29 -9.57 4.97
N CYS A 10 -1.57 -9.92 4.79
CA CYS A 10 -2.23 -10.91 5.67
C CYS A 10 -2.89 -12.10 4.95
N THR A 11 -2.66 -12.32 3.66
CA THR A 11 -3.16 -13.51 2.95
C THR A 11 -1.98 -14.41 2.56
N SER A 12 -1.97 -15.64 3.08
CA SER A 12 -0.86 -16.61 2.87
C SER A 12 -0.65 -16.96 1.40
N ASP A 13 -1.69 -16.82 0.59
CA ASP A 13 -1.70 -17.18 -0.83
C ASP A 13 -1.54 -15.96 -1.75
N SER A 14 -1.13 -14.81 -1.20
CA SER A 14 -0.86 -13.64 -2.02
C SER A 14 0.43 -13.80 -2.82
N THR A 15 0.44 -13.20 -4.02
CA THR A 15 1.62 -12.99 -4.87
C THR A 15 2.80 -12.34 -4.14
N TRP A 16 2.57 -11.76 -2.96
CA TRP A 16 3.55 -11.02 -2.18
C TRP A 16 4.06 -11.75 -0.93
N ALA A 17 3.48 -12.90 -0.59
CA ALA A 17 3.95 -13.77 0.49
C ALA A 17 5.46 -14.12 0.37
N PRO A 18 6.08 -14.31 -0.80
CA PRO A 18 7.51 -14.60 -0.89
C PRO A 18 8.42 -13.48 -0.37
N PHE A 19 7.97 -12.22 -0.43
CA PHE A 19 8.77 -11.04 -0.05
C PHE A 19 8.60 -10.65 1.43
N GLN A 20 7.72 -11.32 2.17
CA GLN A 20 7.51 -11.07 3.58
C GLN A 20 8.55 -11.79 4.44
N SER A 21 8.93 -11.19 5.57
CA SER A 21 9.75 -11.89 6.57
C SER A 21 9.00 -13.12 7.13
N ASN A 22 9.76 -14.11 7.60
CA ASN A 22 9.17 -15.30 8.21
C ASN A 22 8.33 -14.94 9.45
N GLN A 23 8.77 -13.93 10.22
CA GLN A 23 8.08 -13.41 11.39
C GLN A 23 6.68 -12.87 11.05
N VAL A 24 6.54 -12.10 9.96
CA VAL A 24 5.24 -11.58 9.54
C VAL A 24 4.30 -12.70 9.12
N LYS A 25 4.82 -13.72 8.43
CA LYS A 25 4.01 -14.89 8.01
C LYS A 25 3.44 -15.64 9.20
N GLU A 26 4.26 -15.86 10.22
CA GLU A 26 3.86 -16.53 11.45
C GLU A 26 2.75 -15.74 12.16
N ILE A 27 2.94 -14.44 12.36
CA ILE A 27 1.92 -13.56 12.96
C ILE A 27 0.61 -13.61 12.15
N CYS A 28 0.70 -13.56 10.81
CA CYS A 28 -0.48 -13.60 9.94
C CYS A 28 -1.20 -14.96 9.97
N SER A 29 -0.47 -16.05 10.21
CA SER A 29 -1.04 -17.40 10.34
C SER A 29 -1.91 -17.55 11.59
N HIS A 30 -1.61 -16.80 12.64
CA HIS A 30 -2.33 -16.81 13.91
C HIS A 30 -3.44 -15.76 14.02
N MET A 31 -3.71 -14.99 12.95
CA MET A 31 -4.78 -13.99 12.97
C MET A 31 -6.16 -14.64 13.11
N THR A 32 -6.97 -14.07 13.99
CA THR A 32 -8.39 -14.38 14.07
C THR A 32 -9.14 -13.85 12.84
N ALA A 33 -10.33 -14.40 12.57
CA ALA A 33 -11.19 -13.92 11.48
C ALA A 33 -11.54 -12.42 11.61
N LYS A 34 -11.65 -11.90 12.83
CA LYS A 34 -11.93 -10.48 13.10
C LYS A 34 -10.74 -9.58 12.73
N GLU A 35 -9.52 -9.98 13.10
CA GLU A 35 -8.29 -9.26 12.76
C GLU A 35 -8.01 -9.32 11.26
N ARG A 36 -8.26 -10.48 10.63
CA ARG A 36 -8.17 -10.64 9.18
C ARG A 36 -9.15 -9.70 8.45
N LYS A 37 -10.40 -9.57 8.92
CA LYS A 37 -11.38 -8.63 8.34
C LYS A 37 -10.92 -7.18 8.48
N ARG A 38 -10.28 -6.81 9.61
CA ARG A 38 -9.70 -5.47 9.79
C ARG A 38 -8.52 -5.22 8.83
N ALA A 39 -7.65 -6.20 8.64
CA ALA A 39 -6.55 -6.11 7.68
C ALA A 39 -7.06 -5.89 6.25
N VAL A 40 -8.05 -6.70 5.82
CA VAL A 40 -8.68 -6.56 4.50
C VAL A 40 -9.39 -5.21 4.35
N GLY A 41 -10.08 -4.74 5.39
CA GLY A 41 -10.76 -3.44 5.39
C GLY A 41 -9.77 -2.27 5.20
N ARG A 42 -8.62 -2.30 5.87
CA ARG A 42 -7.55 -1.30 5.67
C ARG A 42 -7.00 -1.33 4.25
N GLY A 43 -6.80 -2.53 3.70
CA GLY A 43 -6.46 -2.75 2.30
C GLY A 43 -7.45 -2.11 1.34
N ALA A 44 -8.74 -2.38 1.53
CA ALA A 44 -9.81 -1.89 0.67
C ALA A 44 -9.96 -0.37 0.70
N VAL A 45 -9.90 0.27 1.88
CA VAL A 45 -9.98 1.73 2.01
C VAL A 45 -8.85 2.41 1.24
N VAL A 46 -7.63 1.90 1.37
CA VAL A 46 -6.48 2.46 0.65
C VAL A 46 -6.57 2.20 -0.85
N GLY A 47 -7.01 1.01 -1.25
CA GLY A 47 -7.27 0.69 -2.65
C GLY A 47 -8.27 1.69 -3.29
N LEU A 48 -9.33 2.03 -2.56
CA LEU A 48 -10.32 3.02 -3.00
C LEU A 48 -9.73 4.43 -3.11
N ILE A 49 -8.94 4.87 -2.13
CA ILE A 49 -8.26 6.18 -2.16
C ILE A 49 -7.34 6.27 -3.38
N LEU A 50 -6.55 5.22 -3.64
CA LEU A 50 -5.64 5.17 -4.78
C LEU A 50 -6.40 5.17 -6.11
N ALA A 51 -7.45 4.34 -6.22
CA ALA A 51 -8.28 4.30 -7.42
C ALA A 51 -8.89 5.67 -7.73
N GLY A 52 -9.45 6.35 -6.72
CA GLY A 52 -9.98 7.70 -6.85
C GLY A 52 -8.91 8.71 -7.30
N LEU A 53 -7.71 8.65 -6.70
CA LEU A 53 -6.60 9.53 -7.05
C LEU A 53 -6.18 9.35 -8.53
N PHE A 54 -6.07 8.10 -9.00
CA PHE A 54 -5.72 7.81 -10.39
C PHE A 54 -6.78 8.29 -11.37
N VAL A 55 -8.07 8.14 -11.04
CA VAL A 55 -9.17 8.66 -11.86
C VAL A 55 -9.09 10.18 -11.98
N ILE A 56 -8.86 10.90 -10.87
CA ILE A 56 -8.72 12.36 -10.86
C ILE A 56 -7.53 12.79 -11.72
N ILE A 57 -6.36 12.17 -11.54
CA ILE A 57 -5.16 12.50 -12.32
C ILE A 57 -5.36 12.24 -13.81
N GLY A 58 -5.98 11.11 -14.15
CA GLY A 58 -6.31 10.77 -15.54
C GLY A 58 -7.24 11.81 -16.17
N PHE A 59 -8.28 12.24 -15.44
CA PHE A 59 -9.22 13.25 -15.92
C PHE A 59 -8.55 14.62 -16.11
N ILE A 60 -7.72 15.05 -15.15
CA ILE A 60 -6.97 16.31 -15.23
C ILE A 60 -6.01 16.28 -16.43
N GLY A 61 -5.26 15.20 -16.59
CA GLY A 61 -4.31 15.09 -17.70
C GLY A 61 -4.98 14.98 -19.06
N PHE A 62 -6.14 14.32 -19.15
CA PHE A 62 -6.95 14.30 -20.36
C PHE A 62 -7.49 15.70 -20.69
N ALA A 63 -8.04 16.41 -19.70
CA ALA A 63 -8.54 17.77 -19.85
C ALA A 63 -7.42 18.73 -20.31
N ILE A 64 -6.26 18.70 -19.66
CA ILE A 64 -5.10 19.53 -20.05
C ILE A 64 -4.61 19.19 -21.46
N GLY A 65 -4.46 17.90 -21.78
CA GLY A 65 -3.97 17.44 -23.08
C GLY A 65 -4.88 17.84 -24.25
N LYS A 66 -6.21 17.70 -24.07
CA LYS A 66 -7.21 18.08 -25.07
C LYS A 66 -7.41 19.59 -25.18
N LEU A 67 -7.36 20.33 -24.08
CA LEU A 67 -7.77 21.74 -24.04
C LEU A 67 -6.62 22.72 -24.32
N LEU A 68 -5.38 22.39 -23.93
CA LEU A 68 -4.26 23.33 -23.98
C LEU A 68 -3.23 23.04 -25.09
N LEU A 69 -3.14 21.80 -25.56
CA LEU A 69 -2.01 21.35 -26.39
C LEU A 69 -2.43 20.72 -27.72
N ASP A 70 -3.74 20.54 -27.94
CA ASP A 70 -4.39 19.93 -29.13
C ASP A 70 -3.73 18.61 -29.60
N SER A 71 -3.03 17.94 -28.68
CA SER A 71 -2.20 16.77 -28.95
C SER A 71 -2.35 15.79 -27.81
N PHE A 72 -2.95 14.65 -28.14
CA PHE A 72 -3.18 13.53 -27.21
C PHE A 72 -1.88 13.00 -26.61
N LEU A 73 -0.81 12.97 -27.42
CA LEU A 73 0.52 12.51 -27.01
C LEU A 73 1.09 13.33 -25.87
N THR A 74 0.93 14.65 -25.91
CA THR A 74 1.44 15.55 -24.88
C THR A 74 0.68 15.39 -23.56
N GLY A 75 -0.64 15.17 -23.63
CA GLY A 75 -1.46 14.84 -22.44
C GLY A 75 -1.01 13.55 -21.77
N VAL A 76 -0.72 12.50 -22.55
CA VAL A 76 -0.20 11.23 -22.02
C VAL A 76 1.16 11.41 -21.33
N ILE A 77 2.06 12.20 -21.92
CA ILE A 77 3.38 12.48 -21.32
C ILE A 77 3.23 13.22 -19.98
N ILE A 78 2.30 14.18 -19.87
CA ILE A 78 2.01 14.90 -18.62
C ILE A 78 1.46 13.95 -17.55
N ILE A 79 0.53 13.06 -17.90
CA ILE A 79 0.00 12.06 -16.97
C ILE A 79 1.11 11.14 -16.47
N LEU A 80 1.95 10.63 -17.37
CA LEU A 80 3.03 9.71 -17.02
C LEU A 80 4.08 10.37 -16.14
N SER A 81 4.47 11.61 -16.45
CA SER A 81 5.43 12.37 -15.64
C SER A 81 4.86 12.71 -14.26
N LEU A 82 3.60 13.14 -14.17
CA LEU A 82 2.95 13.40 -12.89
C LEU A 82 2.80 12.13 -12.04
N ALA A 83 2.43 11.01 -12.68
CA ALA A 83 2.35 9.71 -12.00
C ALA A 83 3.72 9.26 -11.47
N LEU A 84 4.80 9.50 -12.23
CA LEU A 84 6.16 9.19 -11.81
C LEU A 84 6.60 10.04 -10.61
N ILE A 85 6.31 11.35 -10.63
CA ILE A 85 6.61 12.27 -9.52
C ILE A 85 5.86 11.83 -8.25
N LEU A 86 4.56 11.54 -8.36
CA LEU A 86 3.75 11.06 -7.24
C LEU A 86 4.26 9.70 -6.72
N MET A 87 4.75 8.83 -7.61
CA MET A 87 5.39 7.58 -7.21
C MET A 87 6.66 7.85 -6.38
N VAL A 88 7.54 8.73 -6.82
CA VAL A 88 8.77 9.06 -6.08
C VAL A 88 8.44 9.67 -4.71
N ILE A 89 7.53 10.64 -4.66
CA ILE A 89 7.10 11.28 -3.40
C ILE A 89 6.50 10.24 -2.44
N SER A 90 5.65 9.35 -2.96
CA SER A 90 5.06 8.27 -2.16
C SER A 90 6.12 7.31 -1.62
N PHE A 91 7.19 7.06 -2.37
CA PHE A 91 8.28 6.17 -1.93
C PHE A 91 9.04 6.77 -0.76
N TRP A 92 9.34 8.06 -0.82
CA TRP A 92 10.19 8.71 0.17
C TRP A 92 9.42 9.10 1.43
N LYS A 93 8.19 9.60 1.28
CA LYS A 93 7.41 10.14 2.40
C LYS A 93 6.42 9.14 2.99
N LEU A 94 5.67 8.43 2.14
CA LEU A 94 4.60 7.56 2.62
C LEU A 94 5.11 6.20 3.08
N LYS A 95 6.17 5.68 2.46
CA LYS A 95 6.74 4.38 2.84
C LYS A 95 7.06 4.24 4.34
N PRO A 96 7.83 5.14 4.99
CA PRO A 96 8.16 4.97 6.41
C PRO A 96 6.91 5.04 7.30
N MET A 97 5.94 5.89 6.97
CA MET A 97 4.66 5.98 7.71
C MET A 97 3.83 4.71 7.57
N ILE A 98 3.75 4.15 6.36
CA ILE A 98 3.02 2.91 6.09
C ILE A 98 3.68 1.73 6.80
N ASP A 99 5.02 1.63 6.71
CA ASP A 99 5.78 0.56 7.35
C ASP A 99 5.60 0.62 8.87
N GLN A 100 5.61 1.81 9.48
CA GLN A 100 5.31 1.98 10.91
C GLN A 100 3.87 1.55 11.27
N SER A 101 2.89 1.98 10.47
CA SER A 101 1.48 1.61 10.69
C SER A 101 1.24 0.09 10.59
N HIS A 102 1.97 -0.59 9.71
CA HIS A 102 1.93 -2.05 9.61
C HIS A 102 2.56 -2.73 10.82
N LYS A 103 3.71 -2.24 11.30
CA LYS A 103 4.36 -2.77 12.51
C LYS A 103 3.46 -2.62 13.73
N GLU A 104 2.82 -1.47 13.90
CA GLU A 104 1.85 -1.25 14.98
C GLU A 104 0.63 -2.16 14.88
N PHE A 105 0.11 -2.36 13.66
CA PHE A 105 -0.98 -3.30 13.45
C PHE A 105 -0.58 -4.74 13.81
N LEU A 106 0.58 -5.19 13.34
CA LEU A 106 1.09 -6.55 13.62
C LEU A 106 1.37 -6.76 15.11
N ALA A 107 1.90 -5.74 15.80
CA ALA A 107 2.08 -5.77 17.25
C ALA A 107 0.74 -5.74 18.02
N SER A 108 -0.33 -5.19 17.42
CA SER A 108 -1.65 -5.12 18.04
C SER A 108 -2.44 -6.45 18.01
N ILE A 109 -1.99 -7.41 17.21
CA ILE A 109 -2.61 -8.75 17.08
C ILE A 109 -2.49 -9.50 18.39
N GLN A 110 -3.54 -10.23 18.76
CA GLN A 110 -3.59 -10.93 20.04
C GLN A 110 -2.40 -11.88 20.23
N TRP A 111 -2.09 -12.71 19.23
CA TRP A 111 -0.94 -13.60 19.28
C TRP A 111 0.39 -12.86 19.49
N SER A 112 0.61 -11.73 18.81
CA SER A 112 1.81 -10.92 18.98
C SER A 112 1.93 -10.35 20.40
N LYS A 113 0.79 -9.95 21.00
CA LYS A 113 0.73 -9.49 22.39
C LYS A 113 1.05 -10.60 23.37
N ASP A 114 0.52 -11.80 23.13
CA ASP A 114 0.76 -12.97 23.97
C ASP A 114 2.25 -13.38 23.94
N GLN A 115 2.94 -13.13 22.82
CA GLN A 115 4.38 -13.34 22.65
C GLN A 115 5.26 -12.14 23.10
N GLY A 116 4.66 -11.05 23.58
CA GLY A 116 5.41 -9.84 23.97
C GLY A 116 6.14 -9.14 22.83
N ILE A 117 5.68 -9.30 21.58
CA ILE A 117 6.31 -8.70 20.39
C ILE A 117 5.88 -7.22 20.26
N THR A 118 6.86 -6.33 20.26
CA THR A 118 6.67 -4.88 20.09
C THR A 118 6.94 -4.42 18.66
N SER A 119 6.35 -3.29 18.25
CA SER A 119 6.39 -2.81 16.86
C SER A 119 7.80 -2.50 16.35
N ASP A 120 8.71 -2.07 17.23
CA ASP A 120 10.12 -1.79 16.94
C ASP A 120 10.90 -3.05 16.52
N LYS A 121 10.51 -4.22 17.04
CA LYS A 121 11.18 -5.51 16.77
C LYS A 121 10.65 -6.24 15.53
N ILE A 122 9.60 -5.71 14.91
CA ILE A 122 8.99 -6.36 13.74
C ILE A 122 9.75 -5.97 12.48
N VAL A 123 10.27 -6.97 11.80
CA VAL A 123 10.93 -6.83 10.50
C VAL A 123 9.93 -7.19 9.41
N LEU A 124 9.62 -6.27 8.49
CA LEU A 124 8.58 -6.47 7.47
C LEU A 124 9.07 -7.25 6.24
N ARG A 125 10.37 -7.21 5.93
CA ARG A 125 10.97 -7.78 4.71
C ARG A 125 12.25 -8.55 5.04
N ARG A 126 12.53 -9.61 4.28
CA ARG A 126 13.82 -10.31 4.28
C ARG A 126 14.91 -9.49 3.63
#